data_AF-A0AAU3GI48-F1
#
_entry.id   AF-A0AAU3GI48-F1
#
_cell.length_a   1.000
_cell.length_b   1.000
_cell.length_c   1.000
_cell.angle_alpha   90.00
_cell.angle_beta   90.00
_cell.angle_gamma   90.00
#
_symmetry.space_group_name_H-M   'P 1'
#
loop_
_entity.id
_entity.type
_entity.pdbx_description
1 polymer ?
#
loop_
_entity_poly.entity_id
_entity_poly.type
_entity_poly.pdbx_seq_one_letter_code
_entity_poly.pdbx_strand_id
1 'polypeptide(L)'
;MDDAPRLPSFLGRRLPPAFALRTVVVSPGRARVYDEAEWRDAIVVVERGRIELLCSDGRCRGFGRGEILWLHGLPVHVLYNPGAEPAVLVAVSRRGVASGR
;
A
#
# COMPACT_ATOMS: atom_id res chain seq x y z
N MET A 1 -10.03 -21.65 4.80
CA MET A 1 -10.48 -20.31 5.23
C MET A 1 -10.17 -19.39 4.07
N ASP A 2 -11.20 -18.92 3.38
CA ASP A 2 -11.16 -18.37 2.02
C ASP A 2 -10.04 -17.34 1.77
N ASP A 3 -9.09 -17.72 0.92
CA ASP A 3 -8.06 -16.86 0.32
C ASP A 3 -8.58 -16.25 -1.00
N ALA A 4 -9.86 -15.87 -1.02
CA ALA A 4 -10.37 -15.04 -2.09
C ALA A 4 -9.85 -13.61 -1.84
N PRO A 5 -9.30 -12.90 -2.84
CA PRO A 5 -8.84 -11.54 -2.65
C PRO A 5 -10.01 -10.68 -2.18
N ARG A 6 -10.02 -10.35 -0.88
CA ARG A 6 -10.98 -9.42 -0.31
C ARG A 6 -10.78 -8.07 -1.01
N LEU A 7 -11.89 -7.53 -1.50
CA LEU A 7 -11.91 -6.22 -2.12
C LEU A 7 -11.45 -5.17 -1.10
N PRO A 8 -10.72 -4.12 -1.52
CA PRO A 8 -10.50 -3.00 -0.62
C PRO A 8 -11.86 -2.38 -0.31
N SER A 9 -12.11 -2.13 0.97
CA SER A 9 -13.37 -1.58 1.46
C SER A 9 -13.70 -0.26 0.76
N PHE A 10 -12.68 0.52 0.39
CA PHE A 10 -12.86 1.79 -0.33
C PHE A 10 -13.53 1.65 -1.70
N LEU A 11 -13.27 0.56 -2.44
CA LEU A 11 -13.81 0.46 -3.81
C LEU A 11 -15.28 0.05 -3.84
N GLY A 12 -15.76 -0.66 -2.82
CA GLY A 12 -17.15 -1.15 -2.75
C GLY A 12 -17.57 -2.08 -3.90
N ARG A 13 -16.66 -2.45 -4.79
CA ARG A 13 -16.91 -3.23 -6.01
C ARG A 13 -15.67 -4.01 -6.45
N ARG A 14 -15.87 -5.02 -7.30
CA ARG A 14 -14.77 -5.74 -7.97
C ARG A 14 -13.98 -4.80 -8.88
N LEU A 15 -12.65 -4.94 -8.86
CA LEU A 15 -11.78 -4.23 -9.79
C LEU A 15 -11.93 -4.80 -11.21
N PRO A 16 -11.98 -3.95 -12.25
CA PRO A 16 -11.93 -4.42 -13.63
C PRO A 16 -10.62 -5.19 -13.91
N PRO A 17 -10.61 -6.13 -14.88
CA PRO A 17 -9.42 -6.95 -15.20
C PRO A 17 -8.18 -6.15 -15.61
N ALA A 18 -8.34 -4.89 -16.02
CA ALA A 18 -7.27 -3.96 -16.35
C ALA A 18 -6.47 -3.48 -15.12
N PHE A 19 -6.90 -3.83 -13.90
CA PHE A 19 -6.24 -3.45 -12.65
C PHE A 19 -5.73 -4.66 -11.89
N ALA A 20 -4.62 -4.48 -11.19
CA ALA A 20 -4.09 -5.40 -10.21
C ALA A 20 -4.30 -4.84 -8.80
N LEU A 21 -4.50 -5.74 -7.85
CA LEU A 21 -4.62 -5.43 -6.43
C LEU A 21 -3.52 -6.17 -5.68
N ARG A 22 -2.85 -5.46 -4.78
CA ARG A 22 -1.88 -6.03 -3.85
C ARG A 22 -2.18 -5.55 -2.44
N THR A 23 -2.24 -6.49 -1.51
CA THR A 23 -2.37 -6.19 -0.08
C THR A 23 -1.00 -6.30 0.57
N VAL A 24 -0.60 -5.26 1.28
CA VAL A 24 0.64 -5.22 2.07
C VAL A 24 0.26 -5.07 3.53
N VAL A 25 0.69 -6.02 4.36
CA VAL A 25 0.43 -6.01 5.80
C VAL A 25 1.72 -5.70 6.54
N VAL A 26 1.67 -4.71 7.44
CA VAL A 26 2.78 -4.38 8.33
C VAL A 26 2.32 -4.66 9.76
N SER A 27 2.94 -5.67 10.39
CA SER A 27 2.60 -6.07 11.77
C SER A 27 2.88 -4.95 12.79
N PRO A 28 2.20 -4.96 13.95
CA PRO A 28 2.46 -4.02 15.04
C PRO A 28 3.94 -3.89 15.39
N GLY A 29 4.44 -2.66 15.51
CA GLY A 29 5.84 -2.38 15.85
C GLY A 29 6.86 -2.85 14.81
N ARG A 30 6.43 -3.21 13.60
CA ARG A 30 7.33 -3.66 12.53
C ARG A 30 7.49 -2.61 11.44
N ALA A 31 8.66 -2.68 10.84
CA ALA A 31 9.06 -1.92 9.67
C ALA A 31 9.10 -2.83 8.45
N ARG A 32 8.70 -2.28 7.31
CA ARG A 32 8.88 -2.89 6.00
C ARG A 32 9.76 -1.98 5.15
N VAL A 33 10.84 -2.54 4.61
CA VAL A 33 11.72 -1.82 3.68
C VAL A 33 10.90 -1.40 2.45
N TYR A 34 11.09 -0.15 2.04
CA TYR A 34 10.48 0.41 0.85
C TYR A 34 11.30 0.03 -0.39
N ASP A 35 10.64 -0.56 -1.38
CA ASP A 35 11.14 -0.71 -2.74
C ASP A 35 10.25 0.11 -3.66
N GLU A 36 10.81 1.13 -4.30
CA GLU A 36 10.07 2.02 -5.18
C GLU A 36 9.41 1.30 -6.36
N ALA A 37 10.07 0.27 -6.90
CA ALA A 37 9.56 -0.46 -8.06
C ALA A 37 8.24 -1.15 -7.75
N GLU A 38 8.03 -1.55 -6.49
CA GLU A 38 6.79 -2.16 -6.04
C GLU A 38 5.60 -1.20 -6.17
N TRP A 39 5.79 0.09 -5.90
CA TRP A 39 4.72 1.08 -5.80
C TRP A 39 4.47 1.86 -7.09
N ARG A 40 5.20 1.53 -8.16
CA ARG A 40 5.02 2.15 -9.46
C ARG A 40 3.59 1.94 -9.97
N ASP A 41 3.02 3.00 -10.54
CA ASP A 41 1.65 3.02 -11.09
C ASP A 41 0.54 2.64 -10.08
N ALA A 42 0.83 2.67 -8.77
CA ALA A 42 -0.09 2.26 -7.73
C ALA A 42 -0.65 3.45 -6.94
N ILE A 43 -1.97 3.43 -6.74
CA ILE A 43 -2.65 4.22 -5.72
C ILE A 43 -2.82 3.33 -4.49
N VAL A 44 -2.42 3.82 -3.32
CA VAL A 44 -2.42 3.05 -2.07
C VAL A 44 -3.45 3.63 -1.11
N VAL A 45 -4.24 2.76 -0.49
CA VAL A 45 -5.17 3.14 0.58
C VAL A 45 -4.74 2.46 1.87
N VAL A 46 -4.77 3.18 2.98
CA VAL A 46 -4.69 2.56 4.30
C VAL A 46 -6.07 1.99 4.64
N GLU A 47 -6.25 0.68 4.46
CA GLU A 47 -7.53 0.01 4.74
C GLU A 47 -7.75 -0.19 6.24
N ARG A 48 -6.68 -0.45 7.00
CA ARG A 48 -6.72 -0.65 8.45
C ARG A 48 -5.47 -0.13 9.13
N GLY A 49 -5.62 0.33 10.37
CA GLY A 49 -4.51 0.78 11.21
C GLY A 49 -3.94 2.12 10.74
N ARG A 50 -2.64 2.31 11.00
CA ARG A 50 -1.87 3.46 10.56
C ARG A 50 -0.45 3.05 10.19
N ILE A 51 0.16 3.79 9.30
CA ILE A 51 1.59 3.67 8.98
C ILE A 51 2.29 5.00 9.21
N GLU A 52 3.60 4.94 9.31
CA GLU A 52 4.50 6.07 9.30
C GLU A 52 5.52 5.88 8.18
N LEU A 53 5.63 6.87 7.31
CA LEU A 53 6.64 6.93 6.25
C LEU A 53 7.88 7.58 6.84
N LEU A 54 8.98 6.82 6.91
CA LEU A 54 10.28 7.36 7.25
C LEU A 54 11.00 7.75 5.95
N CYS A 55 11.23 9.04 5.78
CA CYS A 55 11.87 9.60 4.59
C CYS A 55 13.40 9.73 4.75
N SER A 56 14.11 9.80 3.63
CA SER A 56 15.58 9.93 3.58
C SER A 56 16.12 11.22 4.20
N ASP A 57 15.27 12.24 4.27
CA ASP A 57 15.54 13.51 4.94
C ASP A 57 15.23 13.49 6.45
N GLY A 58 14.95 12.30 7.01
CA GLY A 58 14.62 12.12 8.42
C GLY A 58 13.19 12.54 8.79
N ARG A 59 12.37 13.01 7.85
CA ARG A 59 10.97 13.35 8.13
C ARG A 59 10.14 12.08 8.32
N CYS A 60 9.28 12.10 9.32
CA CYS A 60 8.26 11.09 9.56
C CYS A 60 6.87 11.66 9.23
N ARG A 61 6.09 10.95 8.43
CA ARG A 61 4.69 11.33 8.13
C ARG A 61 3.77 10.15 8.43
N GLY A 62 2.82 10.36 9.32
CA GLY A 62 1.82 9.37 9.71
C GLY A 62 0.60 9.39 8.80
N PHE A 63 0.08 8.22 8.49
CA PHE A 63 -1.15 8.07 7.71
C PHE A 63 -2.07 7.00 8.31
N GLY A 64 -3.35 7.31 8.42
CA GLY A 64 -4.38 6.48 9.05
C GLY A 64 -5.39 5.90 8.05
N ARG A 65 -6.28 5.05 8.57
CA ARG A 65 -7.36 4.43 7.81
C ARG A 65 -8.13 5.44 6.94
N GLY A 66 -8.30 5.09 5.66
CA GLY A 66 -9.03 5.87 4.66
C GLY A 66 -8.17 6.87 3.89
N GLU A 67 -6.95 7.16 4.37
CA GLU A 67 -6.06 8.04 3.62
C GLU A 67 -5.48 7.34 2.39
N ILE A 68 -5.34 8.13 1.33
CA ILE A 68 -4.91 7.70 0.01
C ILE A 68 -3.52 8.28 -0.26
N LEU A 69 -2.59 7.43 -0.64
CA LEU A 69 -1.20 7.77 -0.88
C LEU A 69 -0.78 7.39 -2.30
N TRP A 70 0.11 8.22 -2.84
CA TRP A 70 0.94 7.88 -3.98
C TRP A 70 2.37 7.75 -3.47
N LEU A 71 2.89 6.52 -3.37
CA LEU A 71 4.18 6.26 -2.75
C LEU A 71 5.37 6.40 -3.72
N HIS A 72 5.14 6.20 -5.02
CA HIS A 72 6.18 6.34 -6.05
C HIS A 72 6.67 7.79 -6.16
N GLY A 73 7.99 8.00 -6.30
CA GLY A 73 8.58 9.34 -6.34
C GLY A 73 8.68 10.06 -4.99
N LEU A 74 8.28 9.41 -3.89
CA LEU A 74 8.56 9.90 -2.53
C LEU A 74 9.90 9.34 -2.03
N PRO A 75 10.68 10.12 -1.27
CA PRO A 75 11.96 9.69 -0.73
C PRO A 75 11.77 8.80 0.52
N VAL A 76 10.99 7.73 0.41
CA VAL A 76 10.67 6.81 1.52
C VAL A 76 11.72 5.71 1.60
N HIS A 77 12.12 5.35 2.82
CA HIS A 77 12.96 4.17 3.07
C HIS A 77 12.20 3.04 3.76
N VAL A 78 11.28 3.40 4.65
CA VAL A 78 10.59 2.42 5.51
C VAL A 78 9.14 2.82 5.68
N LEU A 79 8.27 1.80 5.59
CA LEU A 79 6.90 1.84 6.08
C LEU A 79 6.89 1.23 7.48
N TYR A 80 6.65 2.04 8.50
CA TYR A 80 6.62 1.60 9.88
C TYR A 80 5.19 1.56 10.41
N ASN A 81 4.83 0.52 11.15
CA ASN A 81 3.57 0.49 11.89
C ASN A 81 3.81 0.77 13.39
N PRO A 82 3.51 1.98 13.88
CA PRO A 82 3.64 2.32 15.29
C PRO A 82 2.48 1.80 16.16
N GLY A 83 1.40 1.30 15.54
CA GLY A 83 0.18 0.91 16.23
C GLY A 83 0.24 -0.48 16.87
N ALA A 84 -0.73 -0.74 17.73
CA ALA A 84 -0.94 -2.05 18.38
C ALA A 84 -1.66 -3.07 17.46
N GLU A 85 -2.20 -2.62 16.33
CA GLU A 85 -2.90 -3.45 15.36
C GLU A 85 -2.16 -3.50 14.02
N PRO A 86 -2.26 -4.60 13.25
CA PRO A 86 -1.72 -4.66 11.89
C PRO A 86 -2.24 -3.52 11.02
N ALA A 87 -1.30 -2.83 10.37
CA ALA A 87 -1.61 -1.87 9.32
C ALA A 87 -1.75 -2.61 7.99
N VAL A 88 -2.86 -2.35 7.29
CA VAL A 88 -3.18 -2.99 6.00
C VAL A 88 -3.22 -1.90 4.94
N LEU A 89 -2.30 -1.99 4.00
CA LEU A 89 -2.23 -1.14 2.82
C LEU A 89 -2.76 -1.93 1.63
N VAL A 90 -3.66 -1.33 0.85
CA VAL A 90 -4.08 -1.90 -0.42
C VAL A 90 -3.62 -1.00 -1.55
N ALA A 91 -2.76 -1.56 -2.39
CA ALA A 91 -2.26 -0.94 -3.60
C ALA A 91 -3.08 -1.42 -4.79
N VAL A 92 -3.60 -0.47 -5.57
CA VAL A 92 -4.27 -0.72 -6.85
C VAL A 92 -3.42 -0.11 -7.95
N SER A 93 -3.00 -0.93 -8.91
CA SER A 93 -2.24 -0.48 -10.06
C SER A 93 -2.92 -0.91 -11.36
N ARG A 94 -2.58 -0.27 -12.46
CA ARG A 94 -2.94 -0.79 -13.79
C ARG A 94 -2.11 -2.03 -14.06
N ARG A 95 -2.73 -3.07 -14.61
CA ARG A 95 -1.97 -4.15 -15.25
C ARG A 95 -1.34 -3.54 -16.49
N GLY A 96 -0.01 -3.58 -16.58
CA GLY A 96 0.66 -3.30 -17.85
C GLY A 96 0.07 -4.23 -18.90
N VAL A 97 -0.26 -3.69 -20.07
CA VAL A 97 -0.35 -4.55 -21.26
C VAL A 97 1.02 -5.21 -21.36
N ALA A 98 1.07 -6.55 -21.32
CA ALA A 98 2.29 -7.24 -21.71
C ALA A 98 2.64 -6.69 -23.09
N SER A 99 3.75 -5.94 -23.19
CA SER A 99 4.24 -5.50 -24.49
C SER A 99 4.52 -6.76 -25.27
N GLY A 100 3.58 -7.15 -26.14
CA GLY A 100 3.83 -8.19 -27.12
C GLY A 100 4.93 -7.68 -28.03
N ARG A 101 6.10 -8.30 -27.92
CA ARG A 101 7.09 -8.32 -28.97
C ARG A 101 7.83 -9.64 -28.97
#